data_AF-E3RYL0-F1
#
_entry.id   AF-E3RYL0-F1
#
_cell.length_a   1.000
_cell.length_b   1.000
_cell.length_c   1.000
_cell.angle_alpha   90.00
_cell.angle_beta   90.00
_cell.angle_gamma   90.00
#
_symmetry.space_group_name_H-M   'P 1'
#
loop_
_entity.id
_entity.type
_entity.pdbx_description
1 polymer ?
#
loop_
_entity_poly.entity_id
_entity_poly.type
_entity_poly.pdbx_seq_one_letter_code
_entity_poly.pdbx_strand_id
1 'polypeptide(L)'
;MRSLLQAIVLLAVFLSFIAGSSFFRYNNHTSLLRSWIADTHSTHSAVPDVPTQKGPPEAPEDPLREVNLTLLEQTPRYLHAIMDSKDTSFPRLECPTPNLDRYAYLRGGSSRSSVTGESPKYFFALDLYKCVDLLPRLIGSIVETIKFLGPENCVLSIVEGRSDDGTFETLKELRSSMQLLRAKYILQNSDINPLAPGTDRIEALAKLRNLALDDLIKYPERYHEDTTVIFSNDIALCMEDMLELIHQRVFQGADQTCAMDWAYVFEEPTFYDVWIARTMTGNTFFHIPPDGNWDSAWNLFWNDEKTRSRFSQLKPFQVFSCWNGVTVFTAKPIMKRKIAFRAHKEGECFQGEPKLFAKDMWFHGYGKIAVVPSVNVEYSDAAAKKIKALKGYASENVANEGDDVKIEWEAKPPAKVICMPTHQSQTFIDWDQGLRA
;
A
#
# COMPACT_ATOMS: atom_id res chain seq x y z
N MET A 1 34.86 -39.57 -39.42
CA MET A 1 34.67 -39.77 -37.97
C MET A 1 35.40 -38.77 -37.07
N ARG A 2 36.58 -38.22 -37.42
CA ARG A 2 37.27 -37.21 -36.59
C ARG A 2 36.66 -35.79 -36.62
N SER A 3 35.98 -35.41 -37.70
CA SER A 3 35.37 -34.07 -37.84
C SER A 3 34.01 -33.93 -37.11
N LEU A 4 33.25 -35.01 -36.95
CA LEU A 4 31.98 -34.99 -36.21
C LEU A 4 32.20 -34.87 -34.69
N LEU A 5 33.27 -35.48 -34.17
CA LEU A 5 33.64 -35.37 -32.75
C LEU A 5 34.10 -33.95 -32.38
N GLN A 6 34.81 -33.26 -33.29
CA GLN A 6 35.26 -31.88 -33.05
C GLN A 6 34.10 -30.88 -33.02
N ALA A 7 33.07 -31.08 -33.85
CA ALA A 7 31.86 -30.25 -33.84
C ALA A 7 31.04 -30.42 -32.55
N ILE A 8 30.96 -31.64 -32.00
CA ILE A 8 30.23 -31.93 -30.75
C ILE A 8 30.97 -31.34 -29.53
N VAL A 9 32.31 -31.38 -29.53
CA VAL A 9 33.12 -30.78 -28.44
C VAL A 9 33.03 -29.25 -28.46
N LEU A 10 33.02 -28.61 -29.62
CA LEU A 10 32.85 -27.16 -29.74
C LEU A 10 31.44 -26.70 -29.31
N LEU A 11 30.38 -27.46 -29.62
CA LEU A 11 29.03 -27.16 -29.15
C LEU A 11 28.88 -27.32 -27.62
N ALA A 12 29.53 -28.33 -27.03
CA ALA A 12 29.49 -28.57 -25.59
C ALA A 12 30.24 -27.48 -24.79
N VAL A 13 31.35 -26.96 -25.33
CA VAL A 13 32.10 -25.84 -24.70
C VAL A 13 31.34 -24.52 -24.80
N PHE A 14 30.62 -24.27 -25.91
CA PHE A 14 29.79 -23.06 -26.06
C PHE A 14 28.55 -23.08 -25.16
N LEU A 15 27.89 -24.23 -25.00
CA LEU A 15 26.78 -24.41 -24.05
C LEU A 15 27.24 -24.28 -22.58
N SER A 16 28.48 -24.67 -22.27
CA SER A 16 29.06 -24.54 -20.93
C SER A 16 29.40 -23.08 -20.58
N PHE A 17 29.75 -22.25 -21.57
CA PHE A 17 30.01 -20.81 -21.35
C PHE A 17 28.73 -19.97 -21.19
N ILE A 18 27.63 -20.36 -21.85
CA ILE A 18 26.32 -19.72 -21.68
C ILE A 18 25.66 -20.13 -20.35
N ALA A 19 25.86 -21.38 -19.92
CA ALA A 19 25.42 -21.84 -18.60
C ALA A 19 26.28 -21.28 -17.44
N GLY A 20 27.59 -21.08 -17.65
CA GLY A 20 28.52 -20.60 -16.62
C GLY A 20 28.51 -19.09 -16.36
N SER A 21 28.05 -18.28 -17.32
CA SER A 21 27.92 -16.82 -17.15
C SER A 21 26.53 -16.40 -16.63
N SER A 22 25.56 -17.31 -16.63
CA SER A 22 24.21 -17.10 -16.08
C SER A 22 24.07 -17.53 -14.61
N PHE A 23 25.13 -18.12 -14.02
CA PHE A 23 25.09 -18.70 -12.66
C PHE A 23 25.68 -17.79 -11.55
N PHE A 24 26.09 -16.55 -11.86
CA PHE A 24 26.67 -15.62 -10.88
C PHE A 24 25.93 -14.27 -10.73
N ARG A 25 24.73 -14.14 -11.29
CA ARG A 25 23.87 -12.96 -11.10
C ARG A 25 22.40 -13.34 -10.91
N TYR A 26 22.12 -14.29 -10.03
CA TYR A 26 20.75 -14.52 -9.57
C TYR A 26 20.78 -15.23 -8.22
N ASN A 27 21.21 -14.51 -7.19
CA ASN A 27 21.07 -14.97 -5.82
C ASN A 27 20.93 -13.75 -4.92
N ASN A 28 19.71 -13.24 -4.78
CA ASN A 28 19.29 -12.44 -3.62
C ASN A 28 17.78 -12.15 -3.47
N HIS A 29 16.88 -12.82 -4.21
CA HIS A 29 15.44 -12.62 -3.99
C HIS A 29 14.58 -13.89 -3.89
N THR A 30 15.20 -15.05 -3.70
CA THR A 30 14.49 -16.32 -3.50
C THR A 30 14.97 -17.03 -2.24
N SER A 31 14.71 -16.43 -1.07
CA SER A 31 14.81 -17.14 0.22
C SER A 31 13.72 -16.68 1.20
N LEU A 32 12.46 -16.77 0.78
CA LEU A 32 11.31 -16.71 1.69
C LEU A 32 10.30 -17.81 1.39
N LEU A 33 10.79 -19.03 1.10
CA LEU A 33 9.95 -20.23 1.03
C LEU A 33 10.76 -21.46 1.50
N ARG A 34 10.27 -22.12 2.56
CA ARG A 34 10.80 -23.27 3.35
C ARG A 34 11.79 -22.84 4.46
N SER A 35 11.61 -23.15 5.75
CA SER A 35 10.95 -24.29 6.40
C SER A 35 10.36 -23.95 7.78
N TRP A 36 9.49 -24.85 8.26
CA TRP A 36 8.98 -24.94 9.63
C TRP A 36 9.68 -26.09 10.39
N ILE A 37 9.77 -25.95 11.73
CA ILE A 37 9.54 -26.94 12.82
C ILE A 37 10.52 -26.78 14.02
N ALA A 38 9.90 -26.59 15.20
CA ALA A 38 10.27 -26.90 16.61
C ALA A 38 11.69 -26.54 17.13
N ASP A 39 11.93 -26.03 18.34
CA ASP A 39 11.53 -26.55 19.66
C ASP A 39 11.85 -25.54 20.79
N THR A 40 11.48 -25.93 22.01
CA THR A 40 11.15 -25.15 23.21
C THR A 40 12.27 -24.74 24.18
N HIS A 41 11.91 -23.78 25.07
CA HIS A 41 12.36 -23.54 26.46
C HIS A 41 13.74 -22.93 26.75
N SER A 42 13.76 -21.72 27.33
CA SER A 42 14.19 -21.52 28.73
C SER A 42 14.01 -20.06 29.19
N THR A 43 13.45 -19.93 30.38
CA THR A 43 13.21 -18.72 31.18
C THR A 43 14.46 -18.26 31.92
N HIS A 44 14.73 -16.96 31.99
CA HIS A 44 15.40 -16.36 33.16
C HIS A 44 14.88 -14.94 33.44
N SER A 45 14.38 -14.79 34.67
CA SER A 45 13.96 -13.54 35.30
C SER A 45 15.15 -12.74 35.81
N ALA A 46 15.07 -11.41 35.74
CA ALA A 46 15.78 -10.51 36.65
C ALA A 46 14.90 -9.30 36.97
N VAL A 47 14.85 -8.95 38.25
CA VAL A 47 14.05 -7.89 38.89
C VAL A 47 15.01 -6.71 39.23
N PRO A 48 14.55 -5.59 39.81
CA PRO A 48 14.51 -4.26 39.19
C PRO A 48 15.59 -3.31 39.74
N ASP A 49 16.00 -2.30 38.97
CA ASP A 49 16.78 -1.18 39.51
C ASP A 49 15.97 0.14 39.56
N VAL A 50 16.16 0.81 40.70
CA VAL A 50 15.46 1.99 41.22
C VAL A 50 16.09 3.28 40.67
N PRO A 51 15.33 4.38 40.50
CA PRO A 51 15.67 5.45 39.55
C PRO A 51 16.52 6.57 40.17
N THR A 52 17.50 7.05 39.41
CA THR A 52 18.25 8.29 39.69
C THR A 52 17.62 9.51 39.03
N GLN A 53 17.64 10.63 39.77
CA GLN A 53 16.94 11.87 39.49
C GLN A 53 17.53 12.70 38.33
N LYS A 54 16.61 13.40 37.66
CA LYS A 54 16.71 14.21 36.44
C LYS A 54 17.63 15.42 36.53
N GLY A 55 18.39 15.65 35.45
CA GLY A 55 18.90 16.97 35.07
C GLY A 55 17.81 17.89 34.48
N PRO A 56 18.16 19.15 34.12
CA PRO A 56 17.22 20.14 33.58
C PRO A 56 16.55 19.63 32.30
N PRO A 57 15.33 20.08 31.94
CA PRO A 57 14.66 19.60 30.75
C PRO A 57 15.46 20.04 29.51
N GLU A 58 16.16 19.09 28.90
CA GLU A 58 16.56 19.16 27.51
C GLU A 58 15.32 19.46 26.65
N ALA A 59 15.56 20.16 25.53
CA ALA A 59 14.57 20.25 24.47
C ALA A 59 14.05 18.83 24.20
N PRO A 60 12.72 18.62 24.03
CA PRO A 60 12.17 17.28 23.93
C PRO A 60 12.96 16.52 22.86
N GLU A 61 13.72 15.50 23.32
CA GLU A 61 14.40 14.58 22.42
C GLU A 61 13.36 14.10 21.42
N ASP A 62 13.65 14.26 20.14
CA ASP A 62 12.84 13.65 19.09
C ASP A 62 12.88 12.15 19.41
N PRO A 63 11.77 11.49 19.78
CA PRO A 63 11.78 10.08 20.20
C PRO A 63 12.20 9.13 19.07
N LEU A 64 12.52 9.69 17.91
CA LEU A 64 13.12 9.03 16.77
C LEU A 64 14.56 8.59 17.07
N ARG A 65 14.91 7.41 16.54
CA ARG A 65 16.26 6.85 16.63
C ARG A 65 17.35 7.80 16.13
N GLU A 66 18.57 7.54 16.61
CA GLU A 66 19.78 8.22 16.15
C GLU A 66 20.01 8.00 14.64
N VAL A 67 20.58 9.02 14.00
CA VAL A 67 20.85 9.05 12.56
C VAL A 67 22.21 8.42 12.27
N ASN A 68 22.30 7.61 11.21
CA ASN A 68 23.59 7.18 10.69
C ASN A 68 24.21 8.30 9.83
N LEU A 69 25.32 8.88 10.28
CA LEU A 69 25.98 10.00 9.61
C LEU A 69 26.41 9.67 8.16
N THR A 70 26.83 8.45 7.87
CA THR A 70 27.20 8.03 6.51
C THR A 70 25.98 7.99 5.59
N LEU A 71 24.83 7.51 6.09
CA LEU A 71 23.58 7.50 5.33
C LEU A 71 22.96 8.90 5.23
N LEU A 72 23.28 9.80 6.15
CA LEU A 72 22.82 11.18 6.12
C LEU A 72 23.44 11.96 4.94
N GLU A 73 24.69 11.67 4.58
CA GLU A 73 25.42 12.37 3.50
C GLU A 73 24.73 12.29 2.13
N GLN A 74 23.97 11.23 1.85
CA GLN A 74 23.23 11.08 0.59
C GLN A 74 21.87 11.80 0.57
N THR A 75 21.33 12.18 1.74
CA THR A 75 19.97 12.73 1.86
C THR A 75 19.72 13.99 1.01
N PRO A 76 20.66 14.95 0.85
CA PRO A 76 20.35 16.16 0.07
C PRO A 76 19.98 15.85 -1.38
N ARG A 77 20.58 14.81 -1.98
CA ARG A 77 20.26 14.40 -3.36
C ARG A 77 18.83 13.82 -3.43
N TYR A 78 18.47 12.96 -2.48
CA TYR A 78 17.10 12.42 -2.41
C TYR A 78 16.06 13.50 -2.15
N LEU A 79 16.32 14.44 -1.24
CA LEU A 79 15.41 15.55 -0.98
C LEU A 79 15.20 16.44 -2.21
N HIS A 80 16.27 16.73 -2.96
CA HIS A 80 16.16 17.44 -4.22
C HIS A 80 15.21 16.71 -5.19
N ALA A 81 15.41 15.41 -5.38
CA ALA A 81 14.60 14.61 -6.29
C ALA A 81 13.14 14.44 -5.83
N ILE A 82 12.90 14.36 -4.51
CA ILE A 82 11.53 14.32 -3.94
C ILE A 82 10.81 15.65 -4.17
N MET A 83 11.50 16.77 -3.97
CA MET A 83 10.87 18.10 -3.98
C MET A 83 10.72 18.68 -5.40
N ASP A 84 11.53 18.21 -6.35
CA ASP A 84 11.49 18.55 -7.77
C ASP A 84 11.11 17.35 -8.64
N SER A 85 9.88 17.35 -9.17
CA SER A 85 9.40 16.28 -10.05
C SER A 85 10.02 16.28 -11.45
N LYS A 86 10.80 17.31 -11.80
CA LYS A 86 11.57 17.37 -13.06
C LYS A 86 12.99 16.85 -12.93
N ASP A 87 13.45 16.60 -11.71
CA ASP A 87 14.77 16.02 -11.47
C ASP A 87 14.93 14.67 -12.20
N THR A 88 16.05 14.48 -12.87
CA THR A 88 16.38 13.23 -13.57
C THR A 88 17.64 12.58 -13.02
N SER A 89 18.06 12.98 -11.81
CA SER A 89 19.28 12.47 -11.18
C SER A 89 19.10 11.03 -10.66
N PHE A 90 17.86 10.62 -10.42
CA PHE A 90 17.50 9.23 -10.10
C PHE A 90 16.69 8.61 -11.24
N PRO A 91 16.94 7.33 -11.58
CA PRO A 91 15.98 6.53 -12.32
C PRO A 91 14.68 6.48 -11.53
N ARG A 92 13.56 6.88 -12.14
CA ARG A 92 12.23 6.82 -11.54
C ARG A 92 11.16 6.66 -12.61
N LEU A 93 9.96 6.25 -12.20
CA LEU A 93 8.80 6.23 -13.07
C LEU A 93 8.49 7.63 -13.59
N GLU A 94 8.51 7.77 -14.91
CA GLU A 94 8.09 8.97 -15.62
C GLU A 94 6.57 9.10 -15.52
N CYS A 95 6.10 10.25 -15.04
CA CYS A 95 4.67 10.52 -14.92
C CYS A 95 4.25 11.58 -15.93
N PRO A 96 3.18 11.35 -16.71
CA PRO A 96 2.68 12.35 -17.64
C PRO A 96 2.15 13.57 -16.88
N THR A 97 2.09 14.71 -17.56
CA THR A 97 1.42 15.91 -17.01
C THR A 97 -0.09 15.66 -17.06
N PRO A 98 -0.77 15.58 -15.91
CA PRO A 98 -2.19 15.24 -15.88
C PRO A 98 -3.08 16.42 -16.27
N ASN A 99 -4.27 16.14 -16.78
CA ASN A 99 -5.32 17.14 -16.87
C ASN A 99 -5.94 17.37 -15.49
N LEU A 100 -5.57 18.48 -14.87
CA LEU A 100 -5.96 18.80 -13.51
C LEU A 100 -7.40 19.32 -13.35
N ASP A 101 -8.08 19.67 -14.44
CA ASP A 101 -9.42 20.25 -14.39
C ASP A 101 -10.45 19.26 -13.80
N ARG A 102 -10.30 17.97 -14.14
CA ARG A 102 -11.11 16.87 -13.57
C ARG A 102 -11.05 16.80 -12.05
N TYR A 103 -9.92 17.23 -11.46
CA TYR A 103 -9.65 17.16 -10.03
C TYR A 103 -9.78 18.52 -9.34
N ALA A 104 -10.08 19.60 -10.08
CA ALA A 104 -10.05 20.96 -9.55
C ALA A 104 -10.99 21.17 -8.36
N TYR A 105 -12.13 20.47 -8.33
CA TYR A 105 -13.10 20.53 -7.23
C TYR A 105 -12.61 19.90 -5.92
N LEU A 106 -11.50 19.14 -5.95
CA LEU A 106 -10.87 18.60 -4.75
C LEU A 106 -10.06 19.69 -4.01
N ARG A 107 -9.72 20.79 -4.69
CA ARG A 107 -9.06 21.96 -4.08
C ARG A 107 -10.03 22.73 -3.19
N GLY A 108 -9.51 23.35 -2.13
CA GLY A 108 -10.27 24.32 -1.34
C GLY A 108 -11.40 23.73 -0.50
N GLY A 109 -11.33 22.45 -0.16
CA GLY A 109 -12.25 21.78 0.76
C GLY A 109 -12.18 22.24 2.23
N SER A 110 -11.42 23.30 2.52
CA SER A 110 -11.43 23.99 3.82
C SER A 110 -12.81 24.63 4.02
N SER A 111 -13.77 23.86 4.53
CA SER A 111 -14.95 24.46 5.14
C SER A 111 -14.45 25.43 6.22
N ARG A 112 -14.81 26.72 6.09
CA ARG A 112 -14.55 27.79 7.08
C ARG A 112 -15.30 27.58 8.41
N SER A 113 -15.53 26.34 8.81
CA SER A 113 -16.34 25.98 9.98
C SER A 113 -15.49 25.28 11.04
N SER A 114 -14.55 26.02 11.64
CA SER A 114 -14.37 25.95 13.08
C SER A 114 -13.70 27.24 13.56
N VAL A 115 -14.03 27.63 14.77
CA VAL A 115 -13.61 28.87 15.46
C VAL A 115 -12.08 28.93 15.71
N THR A 116 -11.29 28.03 15.12
CA THR A 116 -9.87 27.80 15.45
C THR A 116 -8.92 27.55 14.26
N GLY A 117 -9.36 27.66 13.00
CA GLY A 117 -8.50 27.48 11.81
C GLY A 117 -8.94 26.33 10.89
N GLU A 118 -8.23 26.16 9.77
CA GLU A 118 -8.52 25.13 8.77
C GLU A 118 -8.18 23.72 9.30
N SER A 119 -9.13 22.80 9.25
CA SER A 119 -8.94 21.39 9.66
C SER A 119 -8.57 20.54 8.44
N PRO A 120 -7.44 19.82 8.45
CA PRO A 120 -7.01 19.01 7.31
C PRO A 120 -8.06 17.98 6.89
N LYS A 121 -8.27 17.85 5.57
CA LYS A 121 -9.20 16.91 4.94
C LYS A 121 -8.50 15.70 4.33
N TYR A 122 -7.21 15.80 4.01
CA TYR A 122 -6.45 14.73 3.36
C TYR A 122 -5.36 14.21 4.28
N PHE A 123 -5.38 12.91 4.57
CA PHE A 123 -4.43 12.26 5.47
C PHE A 123 -3.68 11.17 4.70
N PHE A 124 -2.45 11.46 4.29
CA PHE A 124 -1.56 10.48 3.66
C PHE A 124 -0.89 9.65 4.75
N ALA A 125 -0.95 8.33 4.62
CA ALA A 125 -0.42 7.37 5.58
C ALA A 125 0.43 6.30 4.88
N LEU A 126 1.62 6.03 5.42
CA LEU A 126 2.52 5.01 4.90
C LEU A 126 3.25 4.29 6.05
N ASP A 127 3.48 2.99 5.86
CA ASP A 127 4.44 2.21 6.64
C ASP A 127 5.60 1.85 5.70
N LEU A 128 6.83 2.29 5.99
CA LEU A 128 7.98 2.17 5.09
C LEU A 128 9.15 1.43 5.74
N TYR A 129 9.83 0.58 4.95
CA TYR A 129 11.02 -0.16 5.39
C TYR A 129 11.92 -0.46 4.19
N LYS A 130 13.17 -0.01 4.24
CA LYS A 130 14.22 -0.25 3.24
C LYS A 130 13.79 0.05 1.79
N CYS A 131 13.36 1.28 1.54
CA CYS A 131 12.83 1.71 0.25
C CYS A 131 13.42 3.05 -0.21
N VAL A 132 14.67 3.39 0.15
CA VAL A 132 15.27 4.71 -0.13
C VAL A 132 15.25 5.05 -1.63
N ASP A 133 15.50 4.04 -2.47
CA ASP A 133 15.55 4.19 -3.93
C ASP A 133 14.19 4.56 -4.53
N LEU A 134 13.09 4.22 -3.86
CA LEU A 134 11.72 4.49 -4.31
C LEU A 134 11.20 5.85 -3.85
N LEU A 135 11.79 6.44 -2.80
CA LEU A 135 11.32 7.71 -2.22
C LEU A 135 11.21 8.85 -3.25
N PRO A 136 12.16 9.04 -4.21
CA PRO A 136 12.04 10.07 -5.25
C PRO A 136 10.76 10.00 -6.08
N ARG A 137 10.20 8.80 -6.30
CA ARG A 137 8.92 8.64 -6.99
C ARG A 137 7.75 8.67 -6.01
N LEU A 138 7.79 7.84 -4.97
CA LEU A 138 6.67 7.66 -4.04
C LEU A 138 6.36 8.94 -3.28
N ILE A 139 7.33 9.47 -2.54
CA ILE A 139 7.15 10.71 -1.77
C ILE A 139 7.06 11.91 -2.70
N GLY A 140 7.79 11.90 -3.82
CA GLY A 140 7.66 12.94 -4.86
C GLY A 140 6.23 13.10 -5.36
N SER A 141 5.55 11.99 -5.70
CA SER A 141 4.13 12.01 -6.09
C SER A 141 3.23 12.53 -4.99
N ILE A 142 3.49 12.15 -3.73
CA ILE A 142 2.71 12.61 -2.58
C ILE A 142 2.88 14.12 -2.40
N VAL A 143 4.11 14.64 -2.52
CA VAL A 143 4.40 16.08 -2.45
C VAL A 143 3.71 16.84 -3.59
N GLU A 144 3.74 16.31 -4.81
CA GLU A 144 2.99 16.89 -5.94
C GLU A 144 1.47 16.94 -5.65
N THR A 145 0.92 15.86 -5.10
CA THR A 145 -0.51 15.76 -4.72
C THR A 145 -0.86 16.75 -3.61
N ILE A 146 -0.01 16.87 -2.58
CA ILE A 146 -0.18 17.82 -1.47
C ILE A 146 -0.15 19.27 -2.00
N LYS A 147 0.81 19.60 -2.88
CA LYS A 147 0.87 20.91 -3.54
C LYS A 147 -0.41 21.18 -4.34
N PHE A 148 -0.97 20.17 -4.99
CA PHE A 148 -2.22 20.29 -5.75
C PHE A 148 -3.45 20.53 -4.87
N LEU A 149 -3.61 19.75 -3.79
CA LEU A 149 -4.78 19.76 -2.91
C LEU A 149 -4.83 20.95 -1.94
N GLY A 150 -3.68 21.61 -1.73
CA GLY A 150 -3.49 22.63 -0.69
C GLY A 150 -2.72 22.03 0.48
N PRO A 151 -1.44 22.40 0.69
CA PRO A 151 -0.61 21.82 1.74
C PRO A 151 -1.19 21.90 3.15
N GLU A 152 -1.83 23.02 3.48
CA GLU A 152 -2.51 23.27 4.76
C GLU A 152 -3.70 22.33 5.01
N ASN A 153 -4.26 21.76 3.95
CA ASN A 153 -5.37 20.82 4.01
C ASN A 153 -4.90 19.36 4.10
N CYS A 154 -3.58 19.14 4.15
CA CYS A 154 -2.96 17.82 4.06
C CYS A 154 -2.12 17.49 5.29
N VAL A 155 -2.09 16.21 5.63
CA VAL A 155 -1.15 15.61 6.58
C VAL A 155 -0.41 14.48 5.90
N LEU A 156 0.91 14.41 6.06
CA LEU A 156 1.72 13.25 5.69
C LEU A 156 2.22 12.58 6.95
N SER A 157 1.73 11.36 7.21
CA SER A 157 2.08 10.53 8.35
C SER A 157 2.81 9.27 7.88
N ILE A 158 4.02 9.06 8.39
CA ILE A 158 4.85 7.94 8.00
C ILE A 158 5.35 7.22 9.26
N VAL A 159 5.15 5.91 9.28
CA VAL A 159 5.87 5.01 10.20
C VAL A 159 7.05 4.44 9.43
N GLU A 160 8.25 4.82 9.81
CA GLU A 160 9.47 4.19 9.33
C GLU A 160 9.83 3.02 10.24
N GLY A 161 10.21 1.90 9.64
CA GLY A 161 10.64 0.71 10.36
C GLY A 161 12.08 0.81 10.87
N ARG A 162 12.85 -0.25 10.59
CA ARG A 162 14.24 -0.43 11.03
C ARG A 162 15.21 -0.37 9.84
N SER A 163 15.04 0.60 8.95
CA SER A 163 15.83 0.67 7.70
C SER A 163 17.30 0.98 7.98
N ASP A 164 18.18 0.48 7.13
CA ASP A 164 19.64 0.67 7.19
C ASP A 164 20.21 1.14 5.84
N ASP A 165 19.33 1.62 4.94
CA ASP A 165 19.64 2.02 3.55
C ASP A 165 19.62 3.55 3.34
N GLY A 166 19.19 4.33 4.34
CA GLY A 166 19.01 5.77 4.24
C GLY A 166 17.55 6.22 4.13
N THR A 167 16.59 5.28 4.16
CA THR A 167 15.15 5.59 4.16
C THR A 167 14.81 6.53 5.32
N PHE A 168 15.23 6.18 6.53
CA PHE A 168 14.95 6.96 7.73
C PHE A 168 15.57 8.34 7.70
N GLU A 169 16.86 8.42 7.38
CA GLU A 169 17.59 9.68 7.33
C GLU A 169 16.94 10.63 6.33
N THR A 170 16.57 10.14 5.15
CA THR A 170 15.89 10.92 4.12
C THR A 170 14.53 11.43 4.60
N LEU A 171 13.73 10.57 5.24
CA LEU A 171 12.42 10.94 5.79
C LEU A 171 12.54 11.93 6.97
N LYS A 172 13.56 11.77 7.81
CA LYS A 172 13.81 12.71 8.91
C LYS A 172 14.12 14.11 8.40
N GLU A 173 14.99 14.22 7.39
CA GLU A 173 15.36 15.51 6.80
C GLU A 173 14.23 16.13 5.94
N LEU A 174 13.31 15.31 5.42
CA LEU A 174 12.12 15.78 4.69
C LEU A 174 11.25 16.74 5.52
N ARG A 175 11.31 16.65 6.85
CA ARG A 175 10.53 17.49 7.78
C ARG A 175 10.66 18.98 7.48
N SER A 176 11.88 19.47 7.24
CA SER A 176 12.13 20.88 6.93
C SER A 176 11.44 21.31 5.64
N SER A 177 11.49 20.47 4.60
CA SER A 177 10.82 20.70 3.33
C SER A 177 9.29 20.73 3.47
N MET A 178 8.72 19.84 4.27
CA MET A 178 7.27 19.81 4.52
C MET A 178 6.80 21.02 5.33
N GLN A 179 7.59 21.46 6.31
CA GLN A 179 7.32 22.68 7.07
C GLN A 179 7.32 23.92 6.17
N LEU A 180 8.27 24.04 5.24
CA LEU A 180 8.29 25.12 4.24
C LEU A 180 7.07 25.09 3.32
N LEU A 181 6.57 23.89 2.97
CA LEU A 181 5.31 23.73 2.24
C LEU A 181 4.07 24.04 3.10
N ARG A 182 4.22 24.16 4.43
CA ARG A 182 3.12 24.31 5.40
C ARG A 182 2.17 23.10 5.47
N ALA A 183 2.66 21.92 5.08
CA ALA A 183 1.96 20.66 5.29
C ALA A 183 2.34 20.07 6.65
N LYS A 184 1.36 19.50 7.35
CA LYS A 184 1.64 18.79 8.61
C LYS A 184 2.38 17.50 8.29
N TYR A 185 3.54 17.30 8.91
CA TYR A 185 4.36 16.10 8.73
C TYR A 185 4.54 15.38 10.07
N ILE A 186 4.24 14.08 10.07
CA ILE A 186 4.38 13.18 11.21
C ILE A 186 5.30 12.05 10.76
N LEU A 187 6.42 11.89 11.47
CA LEU A 187 7.33 10.77 11.29
C LEU A 187 7.42 10.05 12.63
N GLN A 188 7.19 8.74 12.60
CA GLN A 188 7.38 7.83 13.73
C GLN A 188 8.36 6.74 13.31
N ASN A 189 9.15 6.23 14.25
CA ASN A 189 9.96 5.03 14.08
C ASN A 189 9.29 3.84 14.80
N SER A 190 9.53 2.62 14.31
CA SER A 190 9.03 1.41 14.94
C SER A 190 9.98 0.23 14.76
N ASP A 191 10.31 -0.43 15.88
CA ASP A 191 11.10 -1.66 15.88
C ASP A 191 10.25 -2.92 15.61
N ILE A 192 8.93 -2.76 15.42
CA ILE A 192 8.04 -3.88 15.12
C ILE A 192 8.53 -4.59 13.85
N ASN A 193 8.79 -5.89 13.98
CA ASN A 193 9.22 -6.73 12.89
C ASN A 193 8.17 -7.82 12.61
N PRO A 194 7.32 -7.64 11.58
CA PRO A 194 6.32 -8.64 11.20
C PRO A 194 6.91 -9.98 10.74
N LEU A 195 8.21 -10.04 10.47
CA LEU A 195 8.95 -11.24 10.07
C LEU A 195 9.80 -11.83 11.20
N ALA A 196 9.75 -11.27 12.41
CA ALA A 196 10.51 -11.81 13.53
C ALA A 196 9.95 -13.18 13.96
N PRO A 197 10.83 -14.14 14.35
CA PRO A 197 10.39 -15.44 14.86
C PRO A 197 9.41 -15.29 16.04
N GLY A 198 8.34 -16.09 16.03
CA GLY A 198 7.32 -16.08 17.09
C GLY A 198 6.37 -14.88 17.08
N THR A 199 6.48 -13.97 16.10
CA THR A 199 5.58 -12.82 15.96
C THR A 199 4.35 -13.19 15.13
N ASP A 200 3.15 -12.83 15.59
CA ASP A 200 1.97 -12.82 14.72
C ASP A 200 2.14 -11.69 13.70
N ARG A 201 2.43 -12.08 12.46
CA ARG A 201 2.67 -11.15 11.35
C ARG A 201 1.49 -10.20 11.13
N ILE A 202 0.25 -10.68 11.24
CA ILE A 202 -0.94 -9.88 10.95
C ILE A 202 -1.20 -8.90 12.09
N GLU A 203 -1.03 -9.33 13.34
CA GLU A 203 -1.11 -8.42 14.48
C GLU A 203 -0.04 -7.33 14.41
N ALA A 204 1.19 -7.67 14.02
CA ALA A 204 2.29 -6.73 13.85
C ALA A 204 2.00 -5.69 12.74
N LEU A 205 1.51 -6.14 11.57
CA LEU A 205 1.13 -5.24 10.47
C LEU A 205 -0.05 -4.34 10.87
N ALA A 206 -1.05 -4.88 11.57
CA ALA A 206 -2.15 -4.09 12.09
C ALA A 206 -1.69 -3.00 13.06
N LYS A 207 -0.74 -3.30 13.95
CA LYS A 207 -0.13 -2.32 14.85
C LYS A 207 0.57 -1.19 14.07
N LEU A 208 1.37 -1.52 13.06
CA LEU A 208 2.05 -0.53 12.21
C LEU A 208 1.05 0.42 11.52
N ARG A 209 0.01 -0.13 10.86
CA ARG A 209 -1.01 0.70 10.21
C ARG A 209 -1.78 1.60 11.18
N ASN A 210 -2.06 1.09 12.39
CA ASN A 210 -2.67 1.91 13.44
C ASN A 210 -1.73 3.02 13.93
N LEU A 211 -0.42 2.78 14.01
CA LEU A 211 0.58 3.81 14.32
C LEU A 211 0.60 4.91 13.26
N ALA A 212 0.52 4.56 11.97
CA ALA A 212 0.45 5.55 10.89
C ALA A 212 -0.79 6.45 10.97
N LEU A 213 -1.88 5.97 11.55
CA LEU A 213 -3.13 6.71 11.76
C LEU A 213 -3.30 7.26 13.18
N ASP A 214 -2.31 7.12 14.05
CA ASP A 214 -2.46 7.35 15.49
C ASP A 214 -2.91 8.78 15.83
N ASP A 215 -2.35 9.80 15.18
CA ASP A 215 -2.72 11.20 15.41
C ASP A 215 -4.19 11.48 15.02
N LEU A 216 -4.68 10.85 13.94
CA LEU A 216 -6.07 10.92 13.50
C LEU A 216 -7.03 10.21 14.47
N ILE A 217 -6.59 9.10 15.07
CA ILE A 217 -7.37 8.30 16.04
C ILE A 217 -7.45 9.02 17.40
N LYS A 218 -6.34 9.60 17.85
CA LYS A 218 -6.23 10.25 19.16
C LYS A 218 -6.90 11.63 19.17
N TYR A 219 -6.77 12.39 18.08
CA TYR A 219 -7.22 13.79 18.00
C TYR A 219 -8.17 14.04 16.82
N PRO A 220 -9.29 13.29 16.70
CA PRO A 220 -10.20 13.42 15.57
C PRO A 220 -10.80 14.83 15.42
N GLU A 221 -10.91 15.59 16.51
CA GLU A 221 -11.40 16.98 16.52
C GLU A 221 -10.49 17.97 15.77
N ARG A 222 -9.24 17.59 15.47
CA ARG A 222 -8.30 18.41 14.68
C ARG A 222 -8.52 18.28 13.17
N TYR A 223 -9.41 17.38 12.75
CA TYR A 223 -9.59 16.97 11.37
C TYR A 223 -11.01 17.25 10.89
N HIS A 224 -11.17 17.40 9.58
CA HIS A 224 -12.49 17.55 8.98
C HIS A 224 -13.33 16.27 9.16
N GLU A 225 -14.66 16.37 9.33
CA GLU A 225 -15.52 15.20 9.53
C GLU A 225 -15.54 14.23 8.33
N ASP A 226 -15.29 14.77 7.14
CA ASP A 226 -15.13 14.04 5.87
C ASP A 226 -13.66 13.77 5.50
N THR A 227 -12.76 13.72 6.49
CA THR A 227 -11.35 13.39 6.24
C THR A 227 -11.23 12.10 5.43
N THR A 228 -10.35 12.18 4.45
CA THR A 228 -10.04 11.14 3.48
C THR A 228 -8.63 10.64 3.77
N VAL A 229 -8.50 9.37 4.11
CA VAL A 229 -7.20 8.73 4.28
C VAL A 229 -6.74 8.20 2.93
N ILE A 230 -5.50 8.49 2.55
CA ILE A 230 -4.80 7.92 1.40
C ILE A 230 -3.69 7.06 1.98
N PHE A 231 -3.89 5.75 2.01
CA PHE A 231 -2.91 4.81 2.53
C PHE A 231 -2.18 4.15 1.38
N SER A 232 -0.86 4.36 1.29
CA SER A 232 -0.01 3.76 0.26
C SER A 232 1.00 2.79 0.90
N ASN A 233 1.20 1.66 0.24
CA ASN A 233 2.39 0.84 0.42
C ASN A 233 3.60 1.54 -0.25
N ASP A 234 4.75 0.87 -0.23
CA ASP A 234 5.99 1.21 -0.93
C ASP A 234 5.93 0.89 -2.43
N ILE A 235 5.09 1.64 -3.17
CA ILE A 235 4.87 1.45 -4.61
C ILE A 235 5.31 2.66 -5.46
N ALA A 236 5.59 2.42 -6.74
CA ALA A 236 5.82 3.49 -7.72
C ALA A 236 4.48 3.91 -8.35
N LEU A 237 4.05 5.13 -8.05
CA LEU A 237 2.81 5.72 -8.59
C LEU A 237 3.01 7.18 -8.96
N CYS A 238 2.09 7.73 -9.75
CA CYS A 238 2.03 9.13 -10.15
C CYS A 238 1.06 9.94 -9.28
N MET A 239 1.22 11.27 -9.24
CA MET A 239 0.25 12.17 -8.59
C MET A 239 -1.20 11.88 -9.04
N GLU A 240 -1.40 11.70 -10.35
CA GLU A 240 -2.73 11.46 -10.92
C GLU A 240 -3.37 10.16 -10.44
N ASP A 241 -2.58 9.13 -10.13
CA ASP A 241 -3.11 7.88 -9.57
C ASP A 241 -3.82 8.12 -8.23
N MET A 242 -3.23 8.96 -7.36
CA MET A 242 -3.88 9.35 -6.09
C MET A 242 -5.07 10.27 -6.32
N LEU A 243 -4.95 11.26 -7.21
CA LEU A 243 -6.04 12.20 -7.49
C LEU A 243 -7.26 11.47 -8.06
N GLU A 244 -7.07 10.48 -8.94
CA GLU A 244 -8.16 9.70 -9.50
C GLU A 244 -8.82 8.79 -8.43
N LEU A 245 -8.06 8.19 -7.51
CA LEU A 245 -8.65 7.45 -6.40
C LEU A 245 -9.45 8.36 -5.46
N ILE A 246 -8.92 9.53 -5.10
CA ILE A 246 -9.65 10.52 -4.29
C ILE A 246 -10.92 11.00 -5.03
N HIS A 247 -10.80 11.29 -6.32
CA HIS A 247 -11.91 11.67 -7.19
C HIS A 247 -12.99 10.60 -7.16
N GLN A 248 -12.66 9.34 -7.47
CA GLN A 248 -13.64 8.26 -7.53
C GLN A 248 -14.28 8.01 -6.17
N ARG A 249 -13.54 8.17 -5.06
CA ARG A 249 -14.16 8.09 -3.73
C ARG A 249 -15.26 9.13 -3.55
N VAL A 250 -14.95 10.40 -3.83
CA VAL A 250 -15.91 11.51 -3.66
C VAL A 250 -17.05 11.40 -4.68
N PHE A 251 -16.71 11.25 -5.95
CA PHE A 251 -17.66 11.18 -7.06
C PHE A 251 -18.63 10.00 -6.89
N GLN A 252 -18.15 8.78 -6.64
CA GLN A 252 -19.02 7.61 -6.47
C GLN A 252 -19.79 7.62 -5.13
N GLY A 253 -19.41 8.50 -4.19
CA GLY A 253 -19.85 8.44 -2.81
C GLY A 253 -19.41 7.14 -2.13
N ALA A 254 -18.19 6.68 -2.47
CA ALA A 254 -17.61 5.45 -1.94
C ALA A 254 -17.03 5.66 -0.54
N ASP A 255 -17.08 4.61 0.26
CA ASP A 255 -16.41 4.57 1.56
C ASP A 255 -14.92 4.26 1.40
N GLN A 256 -14.57 3.43 0.40
CA GLN A 256 -13.20 3.06 0.06
C GLN A 256 -13.04 2.85 -1.45
N THR A 257 -11.91 3.26 -2.01
CA THR A 257 -11.50 3.00 -3.40
C THR A 257 -10.05 2.53 -3.44
N CYS A 258 -9.76 1.45 -4.16
CA CYS A 258 -8.40 0.91 -4.33
C CYS A 258 -7.95 0.91 -5.80
N ALA A 259 -6.64 0.93 -6.03
CA ALA A 259 -6.05 0.74 -7.35
C ALA A 259 -6.15 -0.72 -7.85
N MET A 260 -5.67 -0.98 -9.06
CA MET A 260 -5.26 -2.31 -9.52
C MET A 260 -3.77 -2.51 -9.23
N ASP A 261 -3.47 -3.58 -8.49
CA ASP A 261 -2.13 -3.90 -8.00
C ASP A 261 -1.53 -5.06 -8.78
N TRP A 262 -0.37 -4.82 -9.39
CA TRP A 262 0.28 -5.75 -10.30
C TRP A 262 1.66 -6.13 -9.80
N ALA A 263 2.07 -7.35 -10.14
CA ALA A 263 3.44 -7.82 -9.98
C ALA A 263 3.80 -8.76 -11.14
N TYR A 264 5.10 -8.86 -11.46
CA TYR A 264 5.61 -9.83 -12.42
C TYR A 264 6.04 -11.13 -11.71
N VAL A 265 5.05 -11.88 -11.22
CA VAL A 265 5.28 -13.24 -10.66
C VAL A 265 5.61 -14.23 -11.77
N PHE A 266 5.07 -14.00 -12.97
CA PHE A 266 5.38 -14.72 -14.21
C PHE A 266 5.83 -13.72 -15.29
N GLU A 267 5.98 -14.20 -16.53
CA GLU A 267 6.28 -13.33 -17.68
C GLU A 267 5.18 -12.27 -17.89
N GLU A 268 3.92 -12.67 -17.74
CA GLU A 268 2.76 -11.78 -17.78
C GLU A 268 2.46 -11.17 -16.41
N PRO A 269 2.00 -9.90 -16.35
CA PRO A 269 1.67 -9.26 -15.09
C PRO A 269 0.47 -9.95 -14.43
N THR A 270 0.61 -10.19 -13.13
CA THR A 270 -0.39 -10.86 -12.30
C THR A 270 -0.94 -9.90 -11.28
N PHE A 271 -2.26 -9.96 -11.03
CA PHE A 271 -2.86 -9.22 -9.93
C PHE A 271 -2.28 -9.72 -8.60
N TYR A 272 -1.58 -8.84 -7.87
CA TYR A 272 -0.74 -9.25 -6.74
C TYR A 272 -1.56 -9.53 -5.48
N ASP A 273 -2.51 -8.64 -5.14
CA ASP A 273 -3.20 -8.62 -3.84
C ASP A 273 -4.38 -9.61 -3.73
N VAL A 274 -4.28 -10.77 -4.39
CA VAL A 274 -5.35 -11.78 -4.43
C VAL A 274 -5.71 -12.33 -3.05
N TRP A 275 -4.77 -12.30 -2.10
CA TRP A 275 -5.03 -12.77 -0.75
C TRP A 275 -6.08 -11.91 -0.03
N ILE A 276 -6.09 -10.60 -0.30
CA ILE A 276 -7.00 -9.62 0.30
C ILE A 276 -8.26 -9.41 -0.54
N ALA A 277 -8.13 -9.34 -1.86
CA ALA A 277 -9.19 -8.86 -2.72
C ALA A 277 -10.37 -9.85 -2.84
N ARG A 278 -11.60 -9.37 -2.65
CA ARG A 278 -12.82 -10.19 -2.79
C ARG A 278 -13.89 -9.46 -3.59
N THR A 279 -14.44 -10.11 -4.60
CA THR A 279 -15.55 -9.59 -5.39
C THR A 279 -16.86 -9.61 -4.58
N MET A 280 -17.93 -9.04 -5.14
CA MET A 280 -19.27 -9.15 -4.57
C MET A 280 -19.89 -10.55 -4.67
N THR A 281 -19.23 -11.51 -5.34
CA THR A 281 -19.58 -12.94 -5.25
C THR A 281 -18.89 -13.63 -4.07
N GLY A 282 -18.05 -12.91 -3.33
CA GLY A 282 -17.26 -13.43 -2.21
C GLY A 282 -16.01 -14.22 -2.63
N ASN A 283 -15.70 -14.29 -3.93
CA ASN A 283 -14.52 -14.98 -4.46
C ASN A 283 -13.29 -14.06 -4.52
N THR A 284 -12.11 -14.66 -4.66
CA THR A 284 -10.87 -13.96 -5.07
C THR A 284 -11.03 -13.36 -6.47
N PHE A 285 -10.07 -12.53 -6.90
CA PHE A 285 -10.10 -11.90 -8.23
C PHE A 285 -9.73 -12.85 -9.37
N PHE A 286 -8.93 -13.88 -9.12
CA PHE A 286 -8.77 -15.03 -10.03
C PHE A 286 -8.87 -16.35 -9.26
N HIS A 287 -9.13 -17.44 -9.98
CA HIS A 287 -9.29 -18.76 -9.39
C HIS A 287 -7.95 -19.28 -8.88
N ILE A 288 -7.89 -19.68 -7.61
CA ILE A 288 -6.74 -20.37 -7.04
C ILE A 288 -7.11 -21.85 -6.87
N PRO A 289 -6.52 -22.77 -7.65
CA PRO A 289 -6.77 -24.21 -7.52
C PRO A 289 -6.32 -24.77 -6.15
N PRO A 290 -6.74 -26.01 -5.80
CA PRO A 290 -6.45 -26.60 -4.48
C PRO A 290 -4.96 -26.75 -4.12
N ASP A 291 -4.07 -26.82 -5.12
CA ASP A 291 -2.62 -26.84 -4.91
C ASP A 291 -2.03 -25.44 -4.63
N GLY A 292 -2.85 -24.39 -4.74
CA GLY A 292 -2.52 -23.01 -4.44
C GLY A 292 -1.69 -22.30 -5.51
N ASN A 293 -1.58 -22.86 -6.72
CA ASN A 293 -0.85 -22.25 -7.83
C ASN A 293 -1.60 -21.02 -8.41
N TRP A 294 -0.90 -20.25 -9.24
CA TRP A 294 -1.42 -19.00 -9.81
C TRP A 294 -1.58 -19.08 -11.33
N ASP A 295 -1.69 -20.28 -11.91
CA ASP A 295 -1.73 -20.50 -13.37
C ASP A 295 -2.98 -19.90 -14.04
N SER A 296 -4.01 -19.60 -13.24
CA SER A 296 -5.25 -18.95 -13.69
C SER A 296 -5.27 -17.43 -13.43
N ALA A 297 -4.15 -16.83 -13.04
CA ALA A 297 -4.05 -15.40 -12.69
C ALA A 297 -4.46 -14.44 -13.82
N TRP A 298 -4.34 -14.87 -15.08
CA TRP A 298 -4.75 -14.11 -16.25
C TRP A 298 -6.29 -14.01 -16.39
N ASN A 299 -7.04 -14.94 -15.80
CA ASN A 299 -8.50 -15.03 -15.92
C ASN A 299 -9.20 -14.30 -14.77
N LEU A 300 -8.99 -12.98 -14.70
CA LEU A 300 -9.61 -12.15 -13.68
C LEU A 300 -11.14 -12.15 -13.81
N PHE A 301 -11.81 -12.23 -12.67
CA PHE A 301 -13.27 -12.17 -12.51
C PHE A 301 -14.01 -13.26 -13.31
N TRP A 302 -13.39 -14.44 -13.46
CA TRP A 302 -13.90 -15.58 -14.21
C TRP A 302 -15.35 -16.00 -13.88
N ASN A 303 -15.79 -15.72 -12.65
CA ASN A 303 -17.12 -16.07 -12.15
C ASN A 303 -18.00 -14.86 -11.76
N ASP A 304 -17.61 -13.65 -12.14
CA ASP A 304 -18.34 -12.42 -11.86
C ASP A 304 -18.44 -11.58 -13.12
N GLU A 305 -19.46 -11.85 -13.94
CA GLU A 305 -19.67 -11.19 -15.22
C GLU A 305 -19.87 -9.68 -15.09
N LYS A 306 -20.57 -9.23 -14.03
CA LYS A 306 -20.80 -7.81 -13.76
C LYS A 306 -19.47 -7.09 -13.54
N THR A 307 -18.62 -7.64 -12.69
CA THR A 307 -17.29 -7.09 -12.43
C THR A 307 -16.40 -7.19 -13.68
N ARG A 308 -16.37 -8.34 -14.35
CA ARG A 308 -15.58 -8.55 -15.57
C ARG A 308 -15.92 -7.54 -16.67
N SER A 309 -17.21 -7.30 -16.89
CA SER A 309 -17.70 -6.34 -17.89
C SER A 309 -17.30 -4.89 -17.57
N ARG A 310 -17.34 -4.50 -16.29
CA ARG A 310 -16.89 -3.16 -15.87
C ARG A 310 -15.37 -3.02 -15.95
N PHE A 311 -14.63 -4.05 -15.52
CA PHE A 311 -13.19 -4.09 -15.59
C PHE A 311 -12.66 -3.97 -17.03
N SER A 312 -13.25 -4.69 -17.98
CA SER A 312 -12.83 -4.62 -19.40
C SER A 312 -13.09 -3.26 -20.05
N GLN A 313 -13.95 -2.43 -19.46
CA GLN A 313 -14.26 -1.07 -19.86
C GLN A 313 -13.56 -0.01 -19.00
N LEU A 314 -12.63 -0.42 -18.12
CA LEU A 314 -11.95 0.46 -17.16
C LEU A 314 -12.91 1.25 -16.26
N LYS A 315 -14.11 0.72 -15.99
CA LYS A 315 -15.10 1.32 -15.10
C LYS A 315 -14.90 0.81 -13.66
N PRO A 316 -14.96 1.70 -12.65
CA PRO A 316 -14.90 1.30 -11.25
C PRO A 316 -15.97 0.26 -10.90
N PHE A 317 -15.66 -0.71 -10.05
CA PHE A 317 -16.59 -1.79 -9.67
C PHE A 317 -16.57 -2.04 -8.17
N GLN A 318 -17.75 -2.37 -7.61
CA GLN A 318 -17.90 -2.67 -6.18
C GLN A 318 -17.27 -4.03 -5.84
N VAL A 319 -16.67 -4.10 -4.66
CA VAL A 319 -16.02 -5.29 -4.12
C VAL A 319 -16.37 -5.46 -2.65
N PHE A 320 -16.20 -6.66 -2.11
CA PHE A 320 -16.28 -6.87 -0.67
C PHE A 320 -15.02 -6.33 0.04
N SER A 321 -13.83 -6.53 -0.53
CA SER A 321 -12.58 -6.04 0.03
C SER A 321 -11.51 -5.77 -1.03
N CYS A 322 -10.68 -4.77 -0.79
CA CYS A 322 -9.46 -4.46 -1.55
C CYS A 322 -8.47 -3.69 -0.67
N TRP A 323 -7.19 -3.69 -1.06
CA TRP A 323 -6.16 -2.79 -0.52
C TRP A 323 -5.21 -2.34 -1.65
N ASN A 324 -4.71 -3.31 -2.41
CA ASN A 324 -4.18 -3.18 -3.77
C ASN A 324 -3.11 -2.07 -3.92
N GLY A 325 -2.04 -2.15 -3.15
CA GLY A 325 -0.93 -1.18 -3.21
C GLY A 325 -1.25 0.19 -2.60
N VAL A 326 -2.31 0.85 -3.07
CA VAL A 326 -2.82 2.12 -2.53
C VAL A 326 -4.35 2.12 -2.48
N THR A 327 -4.86 2.59 -1.35
CA THR A 327 -6.30 2.73 -1.11
C THR A 327 -6.62 4.10 -0.53
N VAL A 328 -7.81 4.59 -0.86
CA VAL A 328 -8.37 5.84 -0.35
C VAL A 328 -9.68 5.56 0.34
N PHE A 329 -9.85 5.95 1.60
CA PHE A 329 -11.05 5.64 2.37
C PHE A 329 -11.50 6.76 3.32
N THR A 330 -12.75 6.68 3.77
CA THR A 330 -13.29 7.62 4.76
C THR A 330 -12.68 7.39 6.14
N ALA A 331 -12.21 8.45 6.78
CA ALA A 331 -11.70 8.38 8.15
C ALA A 331 -12.79 8.19 9.21
N LYS A 332 -14.07 8.44 8.86
CA LYS A 332 -15.21 8.47 9.80
C LYS A 332 -15.27 7.30 10.78
N PRO A 333 -15.23 6.02 10.38
CA PRO A 333 -15.33 4.91 11.32
C PRO A 333 -14.12 4.81 12.26
N ILE A 334 -12.92 5.21 11.80
CA ILE A 334 -11.70 5.24 12.61
C ILE A 334 -11.75 6.41 13.61
N MET A 335 -12.11 7.60 13.16
CA MET A 335 -12.25 8.80 14.01
C MET A 335 -13.32 8.60 15.09
N LYS A 336 -14.38 7.84 14.80
CA LYS A 336 -15.41 7.42 15.77
C LYS A 336 -15.01 6.21 16.62
N ARG A 337 -13.79 5.69 16.43
CA ARG A 337 -13.23 4.51 17.13
C ARG A 337 -14.15 3.28 17.03
N LYS A 338 -14.83 3.12 15.89
CA LYS A 338 -15.66 1.95 15.59
C LYS A 338 -14.84 0.81 15.00
N ILE A 339 -13.80 1.15 14.24
CA ILE A 339 -12.90 0.18 13.62
C ILE A 339 -11.44 0.59 13.87
N ALA A 340 -10.55 -0.39 13.77
CA ALA A 340 -9.11 -0.24 13.74
C ALA A 340 -8.53 -1.40 12.93
N PHE A 341 -7.28 -1.29 12.46
CA PHE A 341 -6.61 -2.48 11.94
C PHE A 341 -6.41 -3.49 13.07
N ARG A 342 -6.63 -4.77 12.77
CA ARG A 342 -6.56 -5.85 13.77
C ARG A 342 -6.22 -7.18 13.12
N ALA A 343 -5.76 -8.10 13.95
CA ALA A 343 -5.76 -9.52 13.60
C ALA A 343 -7.17 -10.13 13.71
N HIS A 344 -7.29 -11.36 13.24
CA HIS A 344 -8.50 -12.17 13.40
C HIS A 344 -8.83 -12.42 14.88
N LYS A 345 -10.13 -12.50 15.20
CA LYS A 345 -10.62 -12.91 16.52
C LYS A 345 -10.74 -14.43 16.62
N GLU A 346 -10.93 -14.94 17.82
CA GLU A 346 -11.30 -16.35 18.01
C GLU A 346 -12.59 -16.68 17.23
N GLY A 347 -12.58 -17.79 16.48
CA GLY A 347 -13.69 -18.20 15.62
C GLY A 347 -13.84 -17.40 14.32
N GLU A 348 -12.99 -16.40 14.07
CA GLU A 348 -12.93 -15.67 12.81
C GLU A 348 -11.84 -16.25 11.90
N CYS A 349 -12.09 -16.22 10.58
CA CYS A 349 -11.10 -16.62 9.60
C CYS A 349 -9.77 -15.85 9.72
N PHE A 350 -8.67 -16.59 9.80
CA PHE A 350 -7.32 -16.03 9.64
C PHE A 350 -7.14 -15.43 8.24
N GLN A 351 -6.91 -14.12 8.17
CA GLN A 351 -6.72 -13.32 6.96
C GLN A 351 -5.84 -12.11 7.25
N GLY A 352 -5.33 -11.47 6.20
CA GLY A 352 -4.66 -10.18 6.33
C GLY A 352 -5.56 -9.08 6.91
N GLU A 353 -4.94 -8.17 7.66
CA GLU A 353 -5.61 -7.06 8.33
C GLU A 353 -6.39 -6.13 7.38
N PRO A 354 -6.06 -5.93 6.09
CA PRO A 354 -6.84 -5.05 5.21
C PRO A 354 -8.19 -5.67 4.84
N LYS A 355 -8.27 -7.00 4.73
CA LYS A 355 -9.54 -7.69 4.49
C LYS A 355 -10.43 -7.61 5.73
N LEU A 356 -9.84 -7.77 6.92
CA LEU A 356 -10.56 -7.60 8.19
C LEU A 356 -11.04 -6.16 8.37
N PHE A 357 -10.24 -5.18 7.96
CA PHE A 357 -10.62 -3.77 7.94
C PHE A 357 -11.83 -3.51 7.05
N ALA A 358 -11.82 -4.00 5.80
CA ALA A 358 -12.96 -3.89 4.89
C ALA A 358 -14.22 -4.58 5.45
N LYS A 359 -14.05 -5.75 6.06
CA LYS A 359 -15.13 -6.48 6.73
C LYS A 359 -15.73 -5.67 7.91
N ASP A 360 -14.90 -5.02 8.71
CA ASP A 360 -15.36 -4.15 9.80
C ASP A 360 -16.05 -2.89 9.26
N MET A 361 -15.57 -2.34 8.14
CA MET A 361 -16.26 -1.25 7.43
C MET A 361 -17.68 -1.69 7.02
N TRP A 362 -17.83 -2.85 6.37
CA TRP A 362 -19.14 -3.42 6.03
C TRP A 362 -20.04 -3.58 7.25
N PHE A 363 -19.51 -4.13 8.35
CA PHE A 363 -20.26 -4.34 9.59
C PHE A 363 -20.79 -3.04 10.20
N HIS A 364 -20.05 -1.95 10.06
CA HIS A 364 -20.45 -0.63 10.52
C HIS A 364 -21.18 0.24 9.47
N GLY A 365 -21.58 -0.35 8.34
CA GLY A 365 -22.39 0.31 7.32
C GLY A 365 -21.60 1.12 6.28
N TYR A 366 -20.28 0.92 6.20
CA TYR A 366 -19.37 1.56 5.25
C TYR A 366 -19.00 0.59 4.12
N GLY A 367 -20.01 0.02 3.46
CA GLY A 367 -19.87 -1.07 2.48
C GLY A 367 -19.63 -0.63 1.03
N LYS A 368 -19.55 0.67 0.75
CA LYS A 368 -19.30 1.15 -0.63
C LYS A 368 -17.81 1.10 -0.94
N ILE A 369 -17.29 -0.11 -1.10
CA ILE A 369 -15.88 -0.39 -1.38
C ILE A 369 -15.75 -0.70 -2.87
N ALA A 370 -14.85 -0.03 -3.57
CA ALA A 370 -14.65 -0.22 -5.01
C ALA A 370 -13.18 -0.31 -5.41
N VAL A 371 -12.95 -0.94 -6.56
CA VAL A 371 -11.66 -0.86 -7.26
C VAL A 371 -11.81 0.05 -8.47
N VAL A 372 -10.78 0.85 -8.72
CA VAL A 372 -10.70 1.84 -9.82
C VAL A 372 -9.68 1.32 -10.85
N PRO A 373 -10.13 0.62 -11.91
CA PRO A 373 -9.24 -0.06 -12.84
C PRO A 373 -8.48 0.87 -13.79
N SER A 374 -8.83 2.16 -13.84
CA SER A 374 -8.04 3.18 -14.53
C SER A 374 -6.69 3.45 -13.84
N VAL A 375 -6.56 3.10 -12.55
CA VAL A 375 -5.34 3.29 -11.76
C VAL A 375 -4.60 1.97 -11.59
N ASN A 376 -3.41 1.86 -12.17
CA ASN A 376 -2.58 0.65 -12.16
C ASN A 376 -1.23 0.93 -11.50
N VAL A 377 -0.85 0.14 -10.49
CA VAL A 377 0.36 0.36 -9.67
C VAL A 377 1.24 -0.88 -9.57
N GLU A 378 2.49 -0.70 -9.18
CA GLU A 378 3.53 -1.72 -9.04
C GLU A 378 4.60 -1.27 -8.02
N TYR A 379 5.39 -2.19 -7.48
CA TYR A 379 6.31 -1.98 -6.34
C TYR A 379 7.71 -1.44 -6.70
N SER A 380 8.01 -1.19 -7.97
CA SER A 380 9.29 -0.66 -8.42
C SER A 380 9.11 0.27 -9.63
N ASP A 381 10.00 1.25 -9.80
CA ASP A 381 9.93 2.14 -10.96
C ASP A 381 10.03 1.38 -12.30
N ALA A 382 10.88 0.35 -12.35
CA ALA A 382 11.13 -0.42 -13.56
C ALA A 382 9.92 -1.25 -13.98
N ALA A 383 9.29 -1.98 -13.05
CA ALA A 383 8.12 -2.77 -13.39
C ALA A 383 6.84 -1.91 -13.45
N ALA A 384 6.72 -0.84 -12.66
CA ALA A 384 5.66 0.16 -12.86
C ALA A 384 5.70 0.76 -14.27
N LYS A 385 6.88 1.07 -14.82
CA LYS A 385 7.01 1.55 -16.21
C LYS A 385 6.46 0.54 -17.21
N LYS A 386 6.71 -0.76 -17.00
CA LYS A 386 6.15 -1.83 -17.85
C LYS A 386 4.63 -1.95 -17.68
N ILE A 387 4.12 -1.86 -16.46
CA ILE A 387 2.68 -1.89 -16.17
C ILE A 387 1.98 -0.70 -16.80
N LYS A 388 2.50 0.53 -16.66
CA LYS A 388 1.95 1.72 -17.30
C LYS A 388 1.96 1.61 -18.82
N ALA A 389 3.02 1.07 -19.42
CA ALA A 389 3.06 0.84 -20.86
C ALA A 389 2.01 -0.19 -21.35
N LEU A 390 1.64 -1.16 -20.51
CA LEU A 390 0.70 -2.22 -20.86
C LEU A 390 -0.76 -1.93 -20.49
N LYS A 391 -0.98 -1.24 -19.37
CA LYS A 391 -2.30 -0.97 -18.76
C LYS A 391 -2.72 0.50 -18.83
N GLY A 392 -1.85 1.36 -19.32
CA GLY A 392 -2.08 2.81 -19.44
C GLY A 392 -1.85 3.58 -18.14
N TYR A 393 -1.67 4.89 -18.30
CA TYR A 393 -1.72 5.84 -17.19
C TYR A 393 -3.18 6.21 -16.85
N ALA A 394 -3.40 6.74 -15.64
CA ALA A 394 -4.73 7.19 -15.22
C ALA A 394 -5.34 8.19 -16.22
N SER A 395 -4.58 9.19 -16.69
CA SER A 395 -5.01 10.17 -17.70
C SER A 395 -5.53 9.54 -18.99
N GLU A 396 -4.83 8.52 -19.50
CA GLU A 396 -5.23 7.81 -20.73
C GLU A 396 -6.51 7.01 -20.49
N ASN A 397 -6.57 6.33 -19.36
CA ASN A 397 -7.66 5.43 -19.00
C ASN A 397 -8.97 6.17 -18.70
N VAL A 398 -8.91 7.40 -18.18
CA VAL A 398 -10.11 8.21 -17.88
C VAL A 398 -10.56 9.10 -19.03
N ALA A 399 -9.77 9.24 -20.09
CA ALA A 399 -10.05 10.17 -21.20
C ALA A 399 -11.38 9.87 -21.92
N ASN A 400 -11.78 8.60 -21.96
CA ASN A 400 -13.02 8.14 -22.61
C ASN A 400 -14.03 7.58 -21.59
N GLU A 401 -13.94 7.99 -20.33
CA GLU A 401 -14.90 7.60 -19.30
C GLU A 401 -16.32 8.08 -19.69
N GLY A 402 -17.22 7.14 -19.95
CA GLY A 402 -18.60 7.43 -20.34
C GLY A 402 -19.49 7.83 -19.16
N ASP A 403 -20.68 8.37 -19.46
CA ASP A 403 -21.64 8.86 -18.46
C ASP A 403 -22.16 7.75 -17.51
N ASP A 404 -22.03 6.47 -17.88
CA ASP A 404 -22.47 5.30 -17.12
C ASP A 404 -21.39 4.74 -16.16
N VAL A 405 -20.36 5.55 -15.84
CA VAL A 405 -19.29 5.20 -14.92
C VAL A 405 -19.78 5.00 -13.47
N LYS A 406 -20.93 5.58 -13.08
CA LYS A 406 -21.44 5.44 -11.70
C LYS A 406 -21.65 3.98 -11.31
N ILE A 407 -21.26 3.63 -10.09
CA ILE A 407 -21.51 2.30 -9.54
C ILE A 407 -22.96 2.22 -9.05
N GLU A 408 -23.69 1.22 -9.54
CA GLU A 408 -24.94 0.77 -8.93
C GLU A 408 -24.61 -0.08 -7.69
N TRP A 409 -24.60 0.58 -6.53
CA TRP A 409 -24.19 -0.03 -5.27
C TRP A 409 -25.17 -1.07 -4.76
N GLU A 410 -24.66 -2.27 -4.49
CA GLU A 410 -25.35 -3.30 -3.71
C GLU A 410 -25.23 -2.95 -2.22
N ALA A 411 -26.39 -2.77 -1.57
CA ALA A 411 -26.46 -2.30 -0.18
C ALA A 411 -26.05 -3.35 0.86
N LYS A 412 -26.06 -4.64 0.50
CA LYS A 412 -25.71 -5.75 1.38
C LYS A 412 -24.42 -6.42 0.89
N PRO A 413 -23.52 -6.85 1.79
CA PRO A 413 -22.39 -7.66 1.40
C PRO A 413 -22.87 -9.03 0.88
N PRO A 414 -22.01 -9.78 0.15
CA PRO A 414 -22.28 -11.19 -0.13
C PRO A 414 -22.58 -11.96 1.14
N ALA A 415 -23.52 -12.91 1.07
CA ALA A 415 -23.87 -13.74 2.23
C ALA A 415 -22.67 -14.53 2.77
N LYS A 416 -21.81 -14.99 1.84
CA LYS A 416 -20.58 -15.73 2.16
C LYS A 416 -19.39 -15.18 1.40
N VAL A 417 -18.23 -15.25 2.01
CA VAL A 417 -16.94 -14.88 1.40
C VAL A 417 -15.93 -16.00 1.61
N ILE A 418 -14.99 -16.14 0.68
CA ILE A 418 -13.94 -17.14 0.78
C ILE A 418 -12.94 -16.74 1.88
N CYS A 419 -12.90 -17.57 2.92
CA CYS A 419 -11.82 -17.66 3.89
C CYS A 419 -10.64 -18.37 3.21
N MET A 420 -9.44 -17.79 3.28
CA MET A 420 -8.25 -18.32 2.61
C MET A 420 -7.02 -18.17 3.51
N PRO A 421 -6.89 -18.89 4.64
CA PRO A 421 -5.73 -18.74 5.52
C PRO A 421 -4.40 -19.00 4.80
N THR A 422 -4.43 -19.92 3.84
CA THR A 422 -3.37 -20.18 2.86
C THR A 422 -4.01 -20.37 1.47
N HIS A 423 -3.23 -20.32 0.39
CA HIS A 423 -3.76 -20.56 -0.96
C HIS A 423 -4.34 -21.99 -1.14
N GLN A 424 -3.87 -22.97 -0.35
CA GLN A 424 -4.35 -24.36 -0.39
C GLN A 424 -5.59 -24.60 0.48
N SER A 425 -5.86 -23.72 1.45
CA SER A 425 -6.97 -23.85 2.38
C SER A 425 -8.00 -22.76 2.11
N GLN A 426 -9.04 -23.12 1.39
CA GLN A 426 -10.07 -22.18 0.92
C GLN A 426 -11.45 -22.70 1.27
N THR A 427 -12.29 -21.89 1.92
CA THR A 427 -13.67 -22.28 2.28
C THR A 427 -14.57 -21.07 2.34
N PHE A 428 -15.80 -21.19 1.81
CA PHE A 428 -16.82 -20.17 1.99
C PHE A 428 -17.38 -20.18 3.40
N ILE A 429 -17.34 -19.03 4.05
CA ILE A 429 -17.87 -18.78 5.38
C ILE A 429 -18.83 -17.60 5.33
N ASP A 430 -19.68 -17.45 6.35
CA ASP A 430 -20.51 -16.25 6.48
C ASP A 430 -19.63 -15.01 6.57
N TRP A 431 -20.00 -13.94 5.85
CA TRP A 431 -19.14 -12.76 5.69
C TRP A 431 -18.78 -12.06 7.00
N ASP A 432 -19.66 -12.16 8.01
CA ASP A 432 -19.56 -11.55 9.33
C ASP A 432 -19.23 -12.55 10.45
N GLN A 433 -18.76 -13.76 10.11
CA GLN A 433 -18.29 -14.74 11.08
C GLN A 433 -17.32 -14.09 12.10
N GLY A 434 -17.58 -14.23 13.40
CA GLY A 434 -16.73 -13.65 14.45
C GLY A 434 -17.00 -12.16 14.76
N LEU A 435 -17.97 -11.52 14.10
CA LEU A 435 -18.43 -10.16 14.45
C LEU A 435 -19.73 -10.13 15.26
N ARG A 436 -20.53 -11.18 15.16
CA ARG A 436 -21.73 -11.37 15.97
C ARG A 436 -21.38 -12.27 17.15
N ALA A 437 -21.03 -11.66 18.27
CA ALA A 437 -20.92 -12.31 19.58
C ALA A 437 -22.10 -11.86 20.46
#